data_AF-A0A9E4FFD8-F1
#
_entry.id   AF-A0A9E4FFD8-F1
#
_cell.length_a   1.000
_cell.length_b   1.000
_cell.length_c   1.000
_cell.angle_alpha   90.00
_cell.angle_beta   90.00
_cell.angle_gamma   90.00
#
_symmetry.space_group_name_H-M   'P 1'
#
loop_
_entity.id
_entity.type
_entity.pdbx_description
1 polymer ?
#
loop_
_entity_poly.entity_id
_entity_poly.type
_entity_poly.pdbx_seq_one_letter_code
_entity_poly.pdbx_strand_id
1 'polypeptide(L)'
;MYLNVWTRARAGDALPVMVWIHGGGLQIGHGHLPMYDGDALTGEGIVAVSINYRLGVLGFLAHPELSAESPHGVSGNYGILDQVAALEWVRDNIAAFGGDPGNVTVFGESAGSWSVCYLMA
;
A
#
# COMPACT_ATOMS: atom_id res chain seq x y z
N MET A 1 3.93 7.19 -8.59
CA MET A 1 3.49 6.09 -7.72
C MET A 1 4.66 5.15 -7.54
N TYR A 2 5.13 4.95 -6.32
CA TYR A 2 6.30 4.12 -5.99
C TYR A 2 6.00 3.31 -4.74
N LEU A 3 6.65 2.15 -4.62
CA LEU A 3 6.70 1.33 -3.43
C LEU A 3 8.14 0.89 -3.17
N ASN A 4 8.40 0.45 -1.95
CA ASN A 4 9.70 -0.09 -1.53
C ASN A 4 9.51 -1.53 -1.07
N VAL A 5 10.52 -2.37 -1.30
CA VAL A 5 10.54 -3.76 -0.84
C VAL A 5 11.83 -3.99 -0.05
N TRP A 6 11.70 -4.50 1.18
CA TRP A 6 12.79 -4.98 1.99
C TRP A 6 12.66 -6.48 2.15
N THR A 7 13.75 -7.21 1.91
CA THR A 7 13.76 -8.66 2.01
C THR A 7 15.13 -9.17 2.40
N ARG A 8 15.16 -10.20 3.24
CA ARG A 8 16.32 -11.06 3.52
C ARG A 8 16.11 -12.48 2.99
N ALA A 9 15.06 -12.68 2.20
CA ALA A 9 14.73 -13.97 1.59
C ALA A 9 15.84 -14.45 0.65
N ARG A 10 15.98 -15.76 0.57
CA ARG A 10 16.87 -16.45 -0.37
C ARG A 10 16.06 -17.01 -1.52
N ALA A 11 16.75 -17.38 -2.59
CA ALA A 11 16.11 -18.02 -3.74
C ALA A 11 15.36 -19.29 -3.31
N GLY A 12 14.06 -19.36 -3.61
CA GLY A 12 13.19 -20.48 -3.24
C GLY A 12 12.39 -20.28 -1.95
N ASP A 13 12.65 -19.22 -1.18
CA ASP A 13 11.82 -18.88 -0.01
C ASP A 13 10.43 -18.38 -0.43
N ALA A 14 9.46 -18.58 0.47
CA ALA A 14 8.09 -18.08 0.37
C ALA A 14 7.68 -17.53 1.74
N LEU A 15 8.20 -16.34 2.08
CA LEU A 15 8.02 -15.71 3.38
C LEU A 15 6.71 -14.92 3.47
N PRO A 16 6.11 -14.77 4.67
CA PRO A 16 4.99 -13.87 4.87
C PRO A 16 5.31 -12.44 4.41
N VAL A 17 4.32 -11.78 3.81
CA VAL A 17 4.47 -10.41 3.30
C VAL A 17 3.68 -9.45 4.19
N MET A 18 4.32 -8.36 4.61
CA MET A 18 3.63 -7.28 5.33
C MET A 18 3.65 -5.98 4.51
N VAL A 19 2.47 -5.47 4.15
CA VAL A 19 2.32 -4.25 3.36
C VAL A 19 1.86 -3.09 4.25
N TRP A 20 2.74 -2.12 4.43
CA TRP A 20 2.54 -0.92 5.24
C TRP A 20 1.87 0.21 4.46
N ILE A 21 0.77 0.72 5.00
CA ILE A 21 0.09 1.93 4.53
C ILE A 21 0.28 3.04 5.58
N HIS A 22 0.99 4.10 5.23
CA HIS A 22 1.28 5.19 6.17
C HIS A 22 0.04 6.03 6.51
N GLY A 23 0.03 6.57 7.73
CA GLY A 23 -0.92 7.57 8.20
C GLY A 23 -0.66 8.97 7.65
N GLY A 24 -1.13 10.00 8.35
CA GLY A 24 -0.99 11.40 7.94
C GLY A 24 -2.29 12.06 7.44
N GLY A 25 -3.44 11.59 7.92
CA GLY A 25 -4.74 12.20 7.67
C GLY A 25 -5.15 12.27 6.20
N LEU A 26 -4.58 11.41 5.35
CA LEU A 26 -4.73 11.45 3.89
C LEU A 26 -4.17 12.74 3.22
N GLN A 27 -3.40 13.55 3.95
CA GLN A 27 -2.84 14.83 3.48
C GLN A 27 -1.32 14.81 3.35
N ILE A 28 -0.63 14.07 4.23
CA ILE A 28 0.83 14.02 4.31
C ILE A 28 1.33 12.59 4.52
N GLY A 29 2.64 12.40 4.44
CA GLY A 29 3.31 11.13 4.66
C GLY A 29 3.90 10.54 3.37
N HIS A 30 4.71 9.51 3.53
CA HIS A 30 5.26 8.70 2.44
C HIS A 30 5.86 7.41 3.00
N GLY A 31 5.99 6.39 2.15
CA GLY A 31 6.48 5.06 2.52
C GLY A 31 7.98 4.96 2.82
N HIS A 32 8.78 5.99 2.52
CA HIS A 32 10.24 5.98 2.79
C HIS A 32 10.65 6.66 4.10
N LEU A 33 9.71 7.13 4.94
CA LEU A 33 10.05 7.78 6.21
C LEU A 33 10.95 6.83 7.04
N PRO A 34 12.06 7.29 7.62
CA PRO A 34 13.02 6.42 8.32
C PRO A 34 12.41 5.53 9.41
N MET A 35 11.34 5.99 10.05
CA MET A 35 10.60 5.21 11.07
C MET A 35 9.80 4.02 10.51
N TYR A 36 9.67 3.92 9.18
CA TYR A 36 8.97 2.83 8.48
C TYR A 36 9.92 1.91 7.72
N ASP A 37 11.23 2.01 7.97
CA ASP A 37 12.20 1.10 7.37
C ASP A 37 11.89 -0.37 7.76
N GLY A 38 12.08 -1.28 6.80
CA GLY A 38 11.71 -2.68 6.93
C GLY A 38 12.75 -3.57 7.63
N ASP A 39 13.91 -3.06 8.05
CA ASP A 39 15.03 -3.89 8.48
C ASP A 39 14.69 -4.79 9.69
N ALA A 40 13.96 -4.26 10.67
CA ALA A 40 13.52 -5.04 11.82
C ALA A 40 12.59 -6.20 11.41
N LEU A 41 11.60 -5.94 10.55
CA LEU A 41 10.65 -6.96 10.07
C LEU A 41 11.35 -8.04 9.26
N THR A 42 12.29 -7.67 8.38
CA THR A 42 13.05 -8.68 7.62
C THR A 42 13.94 -9.55 8.48
N GLY A 43 14.29 -9.11 9.69
CA GLY A 43 15.01 -9.90 10.70
C GLY A 43 14.16 -11.06 11.25
N GLU A 44 12.84 -10.90 11.24
CA GLU A 44 11.84 -11.89 11.68
C GLU A 44 11.36 -12.79 10.52
N GLY A 45 12.03 -12.78 9.38
CA GLY A 45 11.65 -13.60 8.22
C GLY A 45 10.41 -13.09 7.48
N ILE A 46 10.21 -11.77 7.42
CA ILE A 46 9.10 -11.13 6.70
C ILE A 46 9.64 -10.38 5.47
N VAL A 47 8.91 -10.43 4.36
CA VAL A 47 9.10 -9.46 3.27
C VAL A 47 8.26 -8.22 3.59
N ALA A 48 8.92 -7.09 3.84
CA ALA A 48 8.24 -5.84 4.15
C ALA A 48 8.07 -5.00 2.89
N VAL A 49 6.89 -4.44 2.69
CA VAL A 49 6.56 -3.54 1.58
C VAL A 49 5.99 -2.25 2.16
N SER A 50 6.42 -1.10 1.67
CA SER A 50 5.77 0.18 1.97
C SER A 50 5.38 0.90 0.69
N ILE A 51 4.23 1.58 0.71
CA ILE A 51 3.65 2.19 -0.49
C ILE A 51 3.50 3.70 -0.32
N ASN A 52 3.61 4.42 -1.43
CA ASN A 52 3.07 5.78 -1.54
C ASN A 52 1.70 5.70 -2.20
N TYR A 53 0.81 6.63 -1.86
CA TYR A 53 -0.48 6.85 -2.53
C TYR A 53 -0.73 8.34 -2.68
N ARG A 54 -1.59 8.77 -3.62
CA ARG A 54 -1.93 10.18 -3.76
C ARG A 54 -2.60 10.72 -2.50
N LEU A 55 -2.25 11.95 -2.14
CA LEU A 55 -2.70 12.64 -0.93
C LEU A 55 -3.45 13.94 -1.28
N GLY A 56 -4.15 14.47 -0.29
CA GLY A 56 -4.88 15.73 -0.36
C GLY A 56 -5.81 15.79 -1.56
N VAL A 57 -5.88 16.95 -2.20
CA VAL A 57 -6.74 17.20 -3.36
C VAL A 57 -6.45 16.25 -4.54
N LEU A 58 -5.20 15.79 -4.70
CA LEU A 58 -4.83 14.89 -5.79
C LEU A 58 -5.29 13.45 -5.57
N GLY A 59 -5.45 13.04 -4.30
CA GLY A 59 -5.93 11.71 -3.94
C GLY A 59 -7.43 11.65 -3.72
N PHE A 60 -8.02 12.75 -3.22
CA PHE A 60 -9.33 12.69 -2.55
C PHE A 60 -10.31 13.79 -2.96
N LEU A 61 -10.05 14.55 -4.03
CA LEU A 61 -11.03 15.51 -4.54
C LEU A 61 -12.20 14.78 -5.22
N ALA A 62 -13.39 14.93 -4.66
CA ALA A 62 -14.66 14.60 -5.30
C ALA A 62 -15.32 15.88 -5.82
N HIS A 63 -15.76 15.86 -7.08
CA HIS A 63 -16.50 16.97 -7.69
C HIS A 63 -17.55 16.44 -8.68
N PRO A 64 -18.72 17.09 -8.85
CA PRO A 64 -19.74 16.62 -9.79
C PRO A 64 -19.23 16.48 -11.24
N GLU A 65 -18.40 17.42 -11.71
CA GLU A 65 -17.83 17.35 -13.06
C GLU A 65 -16.86 16.18 -13.22
N LEU A 66 -16.00 15.93 -12.22
CA LEU A 66 -15.11 14.75 -12.21
C LEU A 66 -15.92 13.44 -12.14
N SER A 67 -17.05 13.45 -11.44
CA SER A 67 -17.92 12.29 -11.32
C SER A 67 -18.63 11.99 -12.64
N ALA A 68 -18.99 13.03 -13.42
CA ALA A 68 -19.58 12.90 -14.75
C ALA A 68 -18.62 12.31 -15.79
N GLU A 69 -17.30 12.47 -15.61
CA GLU A 69 -16.27 11.86 -16.46
C GLU A 69 -16.02 10.38 -16.14
N SER A 70 -16.40 9.94 -14.93
CA SER A 70 -16.21 8.55 -14.47
C SER A 70 -17.34 7.66 -15.00
N PRO A 71 -17.04 6.48 -15.60
CA PRO A 71 -18.05 5.49 -15.97
C PRO A 71 -18.91 5.02 -14.79
N HIS A 72 -18.41 5.17 -13.56
CA HIS A 72 -19.10 4.79 -12.34
C HIS A 72 -19.92 5.94 -11.73
N GLY A 73 -19.90 7.14 -12.32
CA GLY A 73 -20.64 8.31 -11.82
C GLY A 73 -20.11 8.84 -10.49
N VAL A 74 -18.88 8.49 -10.10
CA VAL A 74 -18.26 8.85 -8.81
C VAL A 74 -16.78 9.23 -8.98
N SER A 75 -16.29 10.11 -8.12
CA SER A 75 -14.90 10.57 -8.05
C SER A 75 -14.40 10.71 -6.61
N GLY A 76 -13.09 10.85 -6.40
CA GLY A 76 -12.51 11.21 -5.10
C GLY A 76 -11.90 10.08 -4.27
N ASN A 77 -11.81 8.86 -4.79
CA ASN A 77 -11.15 7.74 -4.09
C ASN A 77 -9.81 7.34 -4.75
N TYR A 78 -9.17 8.26 -5.46
CA TYR A 78 -7.97 7.96 -6.24
C TYR A 78 -6.80 7.48 -5.37
N GLY A 79 -6.65 8.02 -4.16
CA GLY A 79 -5.66 7.54 -3.19
C GLY A 79 -5.91 6.09 -2.75
N ILE A 80 -7.17 5.65 -2.63
CA ILE A 80 -7.51 4.25 -2.34
C ILE A 80 -7.24 3.37 -3.58
N LEU A 81 -7.58 3.85 -4.77
CA LEU A 81 -7.28 3.14 -6.02
C LEU A 81 -5.76 2.95 -6.23
N ASP A 82 -4.94 3.91 -5.81
CA ASP A 82 -3.49 3.75 -5.81
C ASP A 82 -3.02 2.63 -4.86
N GLN A 83 -3.66 2.49 -3.70
CA GLN A 83 -3.37 1.42 -2.74
C GLN A 83 -3.78 0.06 -3.30
N VAL A 84 -4.95 -0.03 -3.95
CA VAL A 84 -5.39 -1.24 -4.67
C VAL A 84 -4.36 -1.63 -5.72
N ALA A 85 -3.95 -0.69 -6.58
CA ALA A 85 -2.94 -0.94 -7.60
C ALA A 85 -1.60 -1.42 -7.01
N ALA A 86 -1.20 -0.90 -5.84
CA ALA A 86 0.00 -1.36 -5.16
C ALA A 86 -0.16 -2.79 -4.59
N LEU A 87 -1.34 -3.15 -4.08
CA LEU A 87 -1.62 -4.52 -3.62
C LEU A 87 -1.71 -5.51 -4.78
N GLU A 88 -2.26 -5.11 -5.92
CA GLU A 88 -2.21 -5.91 -7.15
C GLU A 88 -0.77 -6.14 -7.60
N TRP A 89 0.06 -5.10 -7.55
CA TRP A 89 1.49 -5.25 -7.82
C TRP A 89 2.14 -6.25 -6.85
N VAL A 90 1.85 -6.17 -5.55
CA VAL A 90 2.37 -7.13 -4.56
C VAL A 90 1.92 -8.55 -4.91
N ARG A 91 0.63 -8.78 -5.16
CA ARG A 91 0.08 -10.09 -5.55
C ARG A 91 0.81 -10.66 -6.77
N ASP A 92 1.06 -9.83 -7.78
CA ASP A 92 1.57 -10.30 -9.08
C ASP A 92 3.10 -10.43 -9.10
N ASN A 93 3.83 -9.77 -8.18
CA ASN A 93 5.29 -9.63 -8.28
C ASN A 93 6.07 -10.08 -7.03
N ILE A 94 5.45 -10.16 -5.84
CA ILE A 94 6.22 -10.31 -4.58
C ILE A 94 6.97 -11.64 -4.47
N ALA A 95 6.53 -12.67 -5.21
CA ALA A 95 7.25 -13.93 -5.33
C ALA A 95 8.68 -13.77 -5.85
N ALA A 96 8.94 -12.79 -6.71
CA ALA A 96 10.29 -12.49 -7.20
C ALA A 96 11.22 -11.94 -6.09
N PHE A 97 10.66 -11.49 -4.97
CA PHE A 97 11.38 -10.97 -3.80
C PHE A 97 11.38 -11.96 -2.62
N GLY A 98 10.96 -13.21 -2.86
CA GLY A 98 10.89 -14.28 -1.86
C GLY A 98 9.68 -14.19 -0.92
N GLY A 99 8.67 -13.38 -1.27
CA GLY A 99 7.42 -13.29 -0.53
C GLY A 99 6.37 -14.26 -1.06
N ASP A 100 5.50 -14.77 -0.19
CA ASP A 100 4.35 -15.58 -0.56
C ASP A 100 3.14 -14.67 -0.87
N PRO A 101 2.68 -14.58 -2.13
CA PRO A 101 1.50 -13.79 -2.48
C PRO A 101 0.20 -14.34 -1.89
N GLY A 102 0.19 -15.59 -1.40
CA GLY A 102 -0.93 -16.19 -0.67
C GLY A 102 -0.96 -15.85 0.82
N ASN A 103 0.07 -15.19 1.36
CA ASN A 103 0.21 -14.89 2.78
C ASN A 103 0.60 -13.41 3.00
N VAL A 104 -0.32 -12.53 2.64
CA VAL A 104 -0.15 -11.06 2.72
C VAL A 104 -0.97 -10.49 3.88
N THR A 105 -0.30 -9.75 4.77
CA THR A 105 -0.92 -8.95 5.82
C THR A 105 -0.79 -7.46 5.47
N VAL A 106 -1.92 -6.76 5.32
CA VAL A 106 -1.94 -5.30 5.13
C VAL A 106 -2.15 -4.64 6.49
N PHE A 107 -1.32 -3.64 6.81
CA PHE A 107 -1.37 -2.95 8.09
C PHE A 107 -1.05 -1.45 7.92
N GLY A 108 -1.56 -0.63 8.84
CA GLY A 108 -1.43 0.82 8.76
C GLY A 108 -1.83 1.49 10.08
N GLU A 109 -1.40 2.73 10.26
CA GLU A 109 -1.68 3.57 11.44
C GLU A 109 -2.50 4.81 11.05
N SER A 110 -3.42 5.24 11.93
CA SER A 110 -4.27 6.43 11.71
C SER A 110 -5.01 6.37 10.36
N ALA A 111 -4.78 7.31 9.45
CA ALA A 111 -5.34 7.27 8.09
C ALA A 111 -4.94 6.00 7.30
N GLY A 112 -3.80 5.39 7.62
CA GLY A 112 -3.42 4.08 7.12
C GLY A 112 -4.34 2.97 7.64
N SER A 113 -4.76 3.03 8.91
CA SER A 113 -5.76 2.08 9.45
C SER A 113 -7.13 2.27 8.80
N TRP A 114 -7.55 3.52 8.51
CA TRP A 114 -8.77 3.76 7.72
C TRP A 114 -8.67 3.14 6.33
N SER A 115 -7.51 3.30 5.69
CA SER A 115 -7.23 2.70 4.38
C SER A 115 -7.37 1.17 4.43
N VAL A 116 -6.81 0.52 5.45
CA VAL A 116 -6.99 -0.94 5.67
C VAL A 116 -8.48 -1.29 5.80
N CYS A 117 -9.26 -0.53 6.59
CA CYS A 117 -10.70 -0.77 6.71
C CYS A 117 -11.43 -0.63 5.36
N TYR A 118 -11.10 0.39 4.55
CA TYR A 118 -11.71 0.58 3.24
C TYR A 118 -11.37 -0.55 2.25
N LEU A 119 -10.16 -1.11 2.33
CA LEU A 119 -9.72 -2.20 1.47
C LEU A 119 -10.35 -3.56 1.82
N MET A 120 -10.90 -3.69 3.03
CA MET A 120 -11.63 -4.90 3.46
C MET A 120 -13.14 -4.85 3.19
N ALA A 121 -13.68 -3.67 2.86
CA ALA A 121 -15.12 -3.41 2.79
C ALA A 121 -15.75 -3.79 1.45
#